data_AF-A0A7S2GSP2-F1
#
_entry.id   AF-A0A7S2GSP2-F1
#
_cell.length_a   1.000
_cell.length_b   1.000
_cell.length_c   1.000
_cell.angle_alpha   90.00
_cell.angle_beta   90.00
_cell.angle_gamma   90.00
#
_symmetry.space_group_name_H-M   'P 1'
#
loop_
_entity.id
_entity.type
_entity.pdbx_description
1 polymer ?
#
loop_
_entity_poly.entity_id
_entity_poly.type
_entity_poly.pdbx_seq_one_letter_code
_entity_poly.pdbx_strand_id
1 'polypeptide(L)'
;PCMLIVVTAILSSLSARSRACVDECPAHANTLKNCLRNAGSTSASAVTCLAHTEPTPDTRRLWDCYKLCHKGKPTSPLEPPAGADTISQDFWLLPDVSMTDKFAGTERVTAQLSRWRQGPTFGLMENKLLAHSLLDALHVPQPEVIYGAFATKPLGRWPAYSRANFTRALHGKRHFVLKSATNGGNSDVLVMTPARWEAESWNPAKLIDFVERFVRREHVKAKWWSEWGQVFEHRAVIVQESLSPKSREGFGCSEGELILEAKVHAPLGVLASGRLQALPFDSNSYLDVTFEAAGAIRCLGGRNLANATALCSRAVRLLLHHRTQLEAVAAKVTRALGADWMRLDVFLSEAGLFSVNELSYPSHIGAFTGGGDSLSIDPLVNAYKTKQLTRAPSATFLAPLFAACGIDAYDFLLAADFRGMRHASEATYASQLWQWDPAEEDEVNAVHLIKSAWCTTTLLVGVGLLLLVAWWLPKVHG
;
A
#
# COMPACT_ATOMS: atom_id res chain seq x y z
N PRO A 1 -42.69 32.61 -10.15
CA PRO A 1 -42.90 31.70 -11.31
C PRO A 1 -41.59 31.19 -11.95
N CYS A 2 -40.55 32.04 -12.10
CA CYS A 2 -39.26 31.63 -12.69
C CYS A 2 -38.37 30.78 -11.76
N MET A 3 -38.59 30.81 -10.45
CA MET A 3 -37.87 29.98 -9.48
C MET A 3 -38.33 28.51 -9.46
N LEU A 4 -39.57 28.23 -9.87
CA LEU A 4 -40.14 26.88 -9.86
C LEU A 4 -39.68 26.04 -11.07
N ILE A 5 -39.52 26.68 -12.24
CA ILE A 5 -39.13 26.02 -13.51
C ILE A 5 -37.68 25.54 -13.48
N VAL A 6 -36.80 26.27 -12.79
CA VAL A 6 -35.39 25.86 -12.62
C VAL A 6 -35.27 24.64 -11.71
N VAL A 7 -36.14 24.49 -10.71
CA VAL A 7 -36.11 23.35 -9.78
C VAL A 7 -36.56 22.05 -10.45
N THR A 8 -37.59 22.10 -11.31
CA THR A 8 -38.13 20.91 -11.99
C THR A 8 -37.19 20.38 -13.08
N ALA A 9 -36.54 21.27 -13.85
CA ALA A 9 -35.59 20.89 -14.90
C ALA A 9 -34.29 20.26 -14.35
N ILE A 10 -33.93 20.57 -13.10
CA ILE A 10 -32.74 20.04 -12.41
C ILE A 10 -33.02 18.66 -11.81
N LEU A 11 -34.24 18.38 -11.35
CA LEU A 11 -34.61 17.06 -10.86
C LEU A 11 -34.63 16.02 -11.99
N SER A 12 -34.97 16.41 -13.22
CA SER A 12 -34.97 15.52 -14.38
C SER A 12 -33.58 15.04 -14.84
N SER A 13 -32.49 15.75 -14.51
CA SER A 13 -31.12 15.39 -14.91
C SER A 13 -30.38 14.54 -13.88
N LEU A 14 -30.93 14.39 -12.67
CA LEU A 14 -30.41 13.50 -11.65
C LEU A 14 -30.84 12.05 -11.94
N SER A 15 -29.92 11.10 -11.73
CA SER A 15 -30.27 9.68 -11.71
C SER A 15 -31.45 9.45 -10.75
N ALA A 16 -32.33 8.50 -11.04
CA ALA A 16 -33.47 8.18 -10.16
C ALA A 16 -33.01 7.88 -8.72
N ARG A 17 -31.80 7.33 -8.57
CA ARG A 17 -31.14 7.05 -7.30
C ARG A 17 -30.74 8.32 -6.54
N SER A 18 -30.19 9.31 -7.24
CA SER A 18 -29.82 10.60 -6.65
C SER A 18 -31.06 11.41 -6.25
N ARG A 19 -32.18 11.30 -7.01
CA ARG A 19 -33.47 11.90 -6.63
C ARG A 19 -34.03 11.32 -5.34
N ALA A 20 -34.08 9.98 -5.23
CA ALA A 20 -34.54 9.32 -4.02
C ALA A 20 -33.76 9.76 -2.76
N CYS A 21 -32.42 9.91 -2.87
CA CYS A 21 -31.62 10.43 -1.76
C CYS A 21 -31.90 11.91 -1.41
N VAL A 22 -32.20 12.74 -2.41
CA VAL A 22 -32.54 14.16 -2.18
C VAL A 22 -33.90 14.27 -1.48
N ASP A 23 -34.86 13.42 -1.84
CA ASP A 23 -36.20 13.40 -1.27
C ASP A 23 -36.21 12.87 0.18
N GLU A 24 -35.31 11.95 0.52
CA GLU A 24 -35.12 11.46 1.90
C GLU A 24 -34.39 12.47 2.82
N CYS A 25 -33.81 13.56 2.26
CA CYS A 25 -33.03 14.55 3.03
C CYS A 25 -33.40 16.02 2.71
N PRO A 26 -34.65 16.44 2.99
CA PRO A 26 -35.15 17.77 2.60
C PRO A 26 -34.40 18.94 3.25
N ALA A 27 -33.88 18.77 4.48
CA ALA A 27 -33.15 19.81 5.21
C ALA A 27 -31.83 20.24 4.55
N HIS A 28 -31.26 19.41 3.66
CA HIS A 28 -29.95 19.63 3.03
C HIS A 28 -29.99 19.56 1.50
N ALA A 29 -31.20 19.56 0.92
CA ALA A 29 -31.41 19.46 -0.51
C ALA A 29 -30.67 20.55 -1.30
N ASN A 30 -30.55 21.78 -0.76
CA ASN A 30 -29.86 22.88 -1.45
C ASN A 30 -28.34 22.71 -1.48
N THR A 31 -27.73 22.26 -0.37
CA THR A 31 -26.28 21.98 -0.31
C THR A 31 -25.91 20.80 -1.21
N LEU A 32 -26.72 19.74 -1.18
CA LEU A 32 -26.55 18.58 -2.06
C LEU A 32 -26.73 18.96 -3.53
N LYS A 33 -27.76 19.76 -3.87
CA LYS A 33 -27.99 20.28 -5.23
C LYS A 33 -26.84 21.15 -5.72
N ASN A 34 -26.33 22.07 -4.91
CA ASN A 34 -25.22 22.94 -5.28
C ASN A 34 -23.92 22.13 -5.51
N CYS A 35 -23.70 21.12 -4.69
CA CYS A 35 -22.51 20.29 -4.82
C CYS A 35 -22.59 19.35 -6.05
N LEU A 36 -23.75 18.74 -6.31
CA LEU A 36 -24.00 17.96 -7.53
C LEU A 36 -23.92 18.82 -8.79
N ARG A 37 -24.34 20.10 -8.71
CA ARG A 37 -24.22 21.08 -9.79
C ARG A 37 -22.76 21.41 -10.10
N ASN A 38 -21.91 21.54 -9.07
CA ASN A 38 -20.48 21.83 -9.23
C ASN A 38 -19.66 20.60 -9.67
N ALA A 39 -20.14 19.39 -9.41
CA ALA A 39 -19.47 18.14 -9.78
C ALA A 39 -19.57 17.77 -11.28
N GLY A 40 -20.31 18.54 -12.08
CA GLY A 40 -20.18 18.54 -13.54
C GLY A 40 -20.35 17.20 -14.27
N SER A 41 -21.39 16.40 -13.97
CA SER A 41 -22.07 15.49 -14.94
C SER A 41 -23.24 14.75 -14.28
N THR A 42 -24.14 14.22 -15.11
CA THR A 42 -25.36 13.45 -14.78
C THR A 42 -25.13 12.13 -14.02
N SER A 43 -23.89 11.79 -13.69
CA SER A 43 -23.49 10.59 -12.92
C SER A 43 -22.86 10.89 -11.56
N ALA A 44 -22.67 12.17 -11.20
CA ALA A 44 -22.06 12.54 -9.93
C ALA A 44 -22.90 12.01 -8.76
N SER A 45 -22.31 11.09 -7.99
CA SER A 45 -22.89 10.63 -6.73
C SER A 45 -22.69 11.70 -5.66
N ALA A 46 -23.53 11.73 -4.63
CA ALA A 46 -23.31 12.55 -3.44
C ALA A 46 -21.90 12.34 -2.82
N VAL A 47 -21.31 11.18 -3.06
CA VAL A 47 -19.96 10.82 -2.59
C VAL A 47 -18.86 11.55 -3.37
N THR A 48 -19.06 11.82 -4.66
CA THR A 48 -18.15 12.62 -5.50
C THR A 48 -18.04 14.06 -5.02
N CYS A 49 -19.16 14.63 -4.60
CA CYS A 49 -19.21 15.91 -3.94
C CYS A 49 -18.42 15.93 -2.61
N LEU A 50 -18.62 14.89 -1.78
CA LEU A 50 -18.06 14.83 -0.43
C LEU A 50 -16.56 14.50 -0.42
N ALA A 51 -16.05 13.82 -1.45
CA ALA A 51 -14.62 13.56 -1.62
C ALA A 51 -13.81 14.78 -2.09
N HIS A 52 -14.46 15.87 -2.53
CA HIS A 52 -13.79 17.10 -3.03
C HIS A 52 -13.94 18.29 -2.10
N THR A 53 -14.64 18.14 -0.98
CA THR A 53 -14.87 19.21 -0.01
C THR A 53 -14.13 18.90 1.28
N GLU A 54 -13.54 19.93 1.91
CA GLU A 54 -12.98 19.75 3.25
C GLU A 54 -14.05 19.23 4.21
N PRO A 55 -13.69 18.32 5.13
CA PRO A 55 -14.64 17.84 6.12
C PRO A 55 -15.09 19.00 7.02
N THR A 56 -16.30 19.48 6.77
CA THR A 56 -17.04 20.47 7.56
C THR A 56 -18.25 19.82 8.23
N PRO A 57 -18.85 20.44 9.26
CA PRO A 57 -20.10 19.95 9.85
C PRO A 57 -21.21 19.70 8.83
N ASP A 58 -21.27 20.48 7.75
CA ASP A 58 -22.28 20.34 6.69
C ASP A 58 -22.01 19.13 5.78
N THR A 59 -20.74 18.87 5.44
CA THR A 59 -20.36 17.65 4.71
C THR A 59 -20.62 16.37 5.52
N ARG A 60 -20.47 16.43 6.87
CA ARG A 60 -20.82 15.31 7.75
C ARG A 60 -22.29 14.96 7.70
N ARG A 61 -23.15 15.98 7.83
CA ARG A 61 -24.61 15.81 7.79
C ARG A 61 -25.10 15.28 6.43
N LEU A 62 -24.47 15.73 5.34
CA LEU A 62 -24.70 15.19 4.00
C LEU A 62 -24.27 13.71 3.87
N TRP A 63 -23.15 13.34 4.49
CA TRP A 63 -22.68 11.95 4.53
C TRP A 63 -23.60 11.04 5.37
N ASP A 64 -24.05 11.51 6.53
CA ASP A 64 -25.01 10.80 7.38
C ASP A 64 -26.35 10.57 6.67
N CYS A 65 -26.81 11.57 5.92
CA CYS A 65 -27.95 11.44 5.01
C CYS A 65 -27.72 10.37 3.92
N TYR A 66 -26.56 10.38 3.25
CA TYR A 66 -26.21 9.37 2.24
C TYR A 66 -26.25 7.95 2.82
N LYS A 67 -25.70 7.76 4.03
CA LYS A 67 -25.74 6.48 4.75
C LYS A 67 -27.17 6.02 5.03
N LEU A 68 -28.06 6.91 5.46
CA LEU A 68 -29.47 6.58 5.70
C LEU A 68 -30.17 6.10 4.43
N CYS A 69 -29.92 6.75 3.29
CA CYS A 69 -30.50 6.36 2.00
C CYS A 69 -30.03 4.99 1.48
N HIS A 70 -28.89 4.51 2.00
CA HIS A 70 -28.26 3.24 1.64
C HIS A 70 -28.37 2.19 2.77
N LYS A 71 -28.97 2.54 3.91
CA LYS A 71 -29.17 1.64 5.04
C LYS A 71 -30.23 0.58 4.68
N GLY A 72 -29.86 -0.69 4.80
CA GLY A 72 -30.79 -1.82 4.59
C GLY A 72 -30.98 -2.26 3.14
N LYS A 73 -30.29 -1.64 2.16
CA LYS A 73 -30.17 -2.24 0.82
C LYS A 73 -29.12 -3.36 0.91
N PRO A 74 -29.39 -4.55 0.35
CA PRO A 74 -28.36 -5.59 0.27
C PRO A 74 -27.11 -4.97 -0.32
N THR A 75 -25.96 -5.19 0.32
CA THR A 75 -24.66 -4.98 -0.32
C THR A 75 -24.63 -5.91 -1.52
N SER A 76 -25.05 -5.42 -2.68
CA SER A 76 -24.80 -6.12 -3.94
C SER A 76 -23.31 -6.44 -3.99
N PRO A 77 -22.90 -7.56 -4.61
CA PRO A 77 -21.51 -7.79 -4.95
C PRO A 77 -20.94 -6.50 -5.57
N LEU A 78 -19.70 -6.16 -5.22
CA LEU A 78 -18.97 -5.05 -5.79
C LEU A 78 -18.95 -5.20 -7.33
N GLU A 79 -19.96 -4.63 -8.00
CA GLU A 79 -19.96 -4.50 -9.44
C GLU A 79 -19.04 -3.32 -9.78
N PRO A 80 -18.01 -3.54 -10.62
CA PRO A 80 -17.06 -2.49 -10.95
C PRO A 80 -17.82 -1.30 -11.54
N PRO A 81 -17.66 -0.09 -10.97
CA PRO A 81 -18.59 1.03 -11.19
C PRO A 81 -18.49 1.68 -12.57
N ALA A 82 -17.61 1.19 -13.45
CA ALA A 82 -17.36 1.78 -14.76
C ALA A 82 -16.90 0.75 -15.79
N GLY A 83 -17.08 1.07 -17.08
CA GLY A 83 -16.58 0.25 -18.19
C GLY A 83 -15.05 0.08 -18.14
N ALA A 84 -14.54 -0.94 -18.82
CA ALA A 84 -13.12 -1.33 -18.78
C ALA A 84 -12.13 -0.19 -19.13
N ASP A 85 -12.59 0.87 -19.80
CA ASP A 85 -11.78 2.00 -20.24
C ASP A 85 -11.89 3.23 -19.33
N THR A 86 -12.52 3.12 -18.15
CA THR A 86 -12.66 4.24 -17.21
C THR A 86 -11.62 4.16 -16.09
N ILE A 87 -10.86 5.24 -15.90
CA ILE A 87 -9.76 5.33 -14.95
C ILE A 87 -10.06 6.40 -13.90
N SER A 88 -9.80 6.09 -12.64
CA SER A 88 -9.87 7.04 -11.52
C SER A 88 -8.87 8.17 -11.75
N GLN A 89 -9.29 9.41 -11.52
CA GLN A 89 -8.38 10.57 -11.60
C GLN A 89 -7.17 10.45 -10.66
N ASP A 90 -7.31 9.75 -9.53
CA ASP A 90 -6.18 9.50 -8.61
C ASP A 90 -5.16 8.60 -9.32
N PHE A 91 -5.62 7.60 -10.06
CA PHE A 91 -4.79 6.64 -10.78
C PHE A 91 -4.60 6.99 -12.27
N TRP A 92 -4.54 8.27 -12.62
CA TRP A 92 -4.38 8.71 -14.01
C TRP A 92 -2.93 9.15 -14.26
N LEU A 93 -2.01 8.22 -14.57
CA LEU A 93 -0.57 8.49 -14.73
C LEU A 93 -0.19 9.15 -16.05
N LEU A 94 -1.13 9.32 -17.01
CA LEU A 94 -0.83 9.90 -18.32
C LEU A 94 0.09 11.13 -18.27
N PRO A 95 -0.11 12.15 -17.41
CA PRO A 95 0.78 13.30 -17.35
C PRO A 95 2.21 12.90 -17.00
N ASP A 96 2.40 11.96 -16.08
CA ASP A 96 3.69 11.54 -15.56
C ASP A 96 4.45 10.65 -16.57
N VAL A 97 3.75 9.71 -17.21
CA VAL A 97 4.36 8.78 -18.19
C VAL A 97 4.53 9.37 -19.58
N SER A 98 3.82 10.45 -19.94
CA SER A 98 3.95 11.09 -21.26
C SER A 98 5.04 12.16 -21.33
N MET A 99 5.48 12.69 -20.18
CA MET A 99 6.47 13.77 -20.11
C MET A 99 7.91 13.28 -19.95
N THR A 100 8.14 11.98 -19.79
CA THR A 100 9.47 11.41 -19.54
C THR A 100 9.82 10.34 -20.57
N ASP A 101 11.01 10.44 -21.17
CA ASP A 101 11.53 9.39 -22.05
C ASP A 101 11.89 8.10 -21.26
N LYS A 102 11.94 8.20 -19.92
CA LYS A 102 12.22 7.10 -18.98
C LYS A 102 11.39 7.27 -17.71
N PHE A 103 10.33 6.48 -17.56
CA PHE A 103 9.57 6.39 -16.31
C PHE A 103 10.16 5.29 -15.41
N ALA A 104 11.37 5.53 -14.89
CA ALA A 104 12.16 4.56 -14.11
C ALA A 104 11.95 4.76 -12.59
N GLY A 105 12.71 4.03 -11.76
CA GLY A 105 12.48 3.92 -10.31
C GLY A 105 12.22 5.27 -9.61
N THR A 106 13.10 6.26 -9.79
CA THR A 106 12.95 7.57 -9.13
C THR A 106 11.74 8.35 -9.62
N GLU A 107 11.46 8.33 -10.93
CA GLU A 107 10.29 9.00 -11.52
C GLU A 107 8.99 8.37 -11.04
N ARG A 108 8.95 7.03 -10.93
CA ARG A 108 7.79 6.30 -10.40
C ARG A 108 7.49 6.69 -8.97
N VAL A 109 8.51 6.78 -8.12
CA VAL A 109 8.23 7.17 -6.73
C VAL A 109 7.88 8.65 -6.63
N THR A 110 8.49 9.52 -7.42
CA THR A 110 8.07 10.92 -7.49
C THR A 110 6.59 11.02 -7.87
N ALA A 111 6.14 10.25 -8.86
CA ALA A 111 4.74 10.15 -9.22
C ALA A 111 3.88 9.58 -8.07
N GLN A 112 4.32 8.49 -7.43
CA GLN A 112 3.64 7.88 -6.27
C GLN A 112 3.41 8.91 -5.16
N LEU A 113 4.47 9.61 -4.73
CA LEU A 113 4.43 10.62 -3.68
C LEU A 113 3.58 11.82 -4.07
N SER A 114 3.70 12.29 -5.31
CA SER A 114 2.88 13.39 -5.84
C SER A 114 1.39 13.05 -5.74
N ARG A 115 1.02 11.82 -6.10
CA ARG A 115 -0.37 11.38 -6.09
C ARG A 115 -0.90 11.10 -4.68
N TRP A 116 -0.07 10.55 -3.80
CA TRP A 116 -0.39 10.44 -2.37
C TRP A 116 -0.82 11.78 -1.79
N ARG A 117 -0.09 12.85 -2.11
CA ARG A 117 -0.39 14.20 -1.61
C ARG A 117 -1.71 14.77 -2.18
N GLN A 118 -2.20 14.23 -3.30
CA GLN A 118 -3.34 14.79 -4.03
C GLN A 118 -4.67 14.05 -3.78
N GLY A 119 -4.64 12.76 -3.44
CA GLY A 119 -5.83 11.92 -3.44
C GLY A 119 -5.90 10.87 -2.33
N PRO A 120 -7.07 10.67 -1.69
CA PRO A 120 -7.22 9.74 -0.58
C PRO A 120 -7.25 8.26 -1.00
N THR A 121 -7.49 7.96 -2.29
CA THR A 121 -7.60 6.59 -2.81
C THR A 121 -6.30 5.80 -2.65
N PHE A 122 -5.16 6.46 -2.69
CA PHE A 122 -3.86 5.81 -2.52
C PHE A 122 -3.61 5.28 -1.12
N GLY A 123 -4.05 6.01 -0.09
CA GLY A 123 -3.90 5.56 1.29
C GLY A 123 -4.66 4.25 1.55
N LEU A 124 -5.68 3.94 0.74
CA LEU A 124 -6.41 2.68 0.80
C LEU A 124 -5.54 1.51 0.30
N MET A 125 -4.82 1.69 -0.81
CA MET A 125 -3.96 0.64 -1.38
C MET A 125 -2.70 0.42 -0.57
N GLU A 126 -2.08 1.49 -0.08
CA GLU A 126 -0.75 1.43 0.52
C GLU A 126 -0.82 1.17 2.03
N ASN A 127 -2.01 1.27 2.64
CA ASN A 127 -2.26 0.73 3.97
C ASN A 127 -2.64 -0.76 3.89
N LYS A 128 -1.79 -1.65 4.40
CA LYS A 128 -1.96 -3.10 4.31
C LYS A 128 -3.29 -3.62 4.91
N LEU A 129 -3.83 -2.99 5.95
CA LEU A 129 -5.13 -3.37 6.52
C LEU A 129 -6.30 -2.97 5.61
N LEU A 130 -6.21 -1.80 4.97
CA LEU A 130 -7.24 -1.33 4.06
C LEU A 130 -7.20 -2.07 2.73
N ALA A 131 -6.00 -2.32 2.20
CA ALA A 131 -5.80 -3.21 1.06
C ALA A 131 -6.33 -4.62 1.34
N HIS A 132 -6.14 -5.13 2.56
CA HIS A 132 -6.68 -6.43 2.97
C HIS A 132 -8.21 -6.46 2.97
N SER A 133 -8.86 -5.43 3.55
CA SER A 133 -10.32 -5.29 3.49
C SER A 133 -10.85 -5.18 2.05
N LEU A 134 -10.15 -4.44 1.19
CA LEU A 134 -10.50 -4.30 -0.22
C LEU A 134 -10.48 -5.65 -0.94
N LEU A 135 -9.37 -6.38 -0.81
CA LEU A 135 -9.19 -7.68 -1.46
C LEU A 135 -10.21 -8.70 -0.93
N ASP A 136 -10.55 -8.64 0.36
CA ASP A 136 -11.57 -9.49 0.98
C ASP A 136 -12.97 -9.20 0.41
N ALA A 137 -13.32 -7.91 0.29
CA ALA A 137 -14.56 -7.47 -0.35
C ALA A 137 -14.65 -7.85 -1.84
N LEU A 138 -13.51 -8.09 -2.49
CA LEU A 138 -13.41 -8.59 -3.87
C LEU A 138 -13.32 -10.12 -3.96
N HIS A 139 -13.38 -10.83 -2.83
CA HIS A 139 -13.18 -12.27 -2.73
C HIS A 139 -11.86 -12.72 -3.38
N VAL A 140 -10.79 -11.99 -3.12
CA VAL A 140 -9.44 -12.36 -3.53
C VAL A 140 -8.78 -13.13 -2.38
N PRO A 141 -8.21 -14.32 -2.63
CA PRO A 141 -7.48 -15.07 -1.61
C PRO A 141 -6.29 -14.29 -1.05
N GLN A 142 -6.10 -14.34 0.26
CA GLN A 142 -5.09 -13.58 1.00
C GLN A 142 -4.62 -14.34 2.24
N PRO A 143 -3.48 -13.97 2.85
CA PRO A 143 -3.08 -14.50 4.14
C PRO A 143 -4.09 -14.10 5.22
N GLU A 144 -4.35 -15.01 6.16
CA GLU A 144 -5.19 -14.71 7.31
C GLU A 144 -4.55 -13.62 8.18
N VAL A 145 -5.36 -12.65 8.60
CA VAL A 145 -4.97 -11.61 9.56
C VAL A 145 -5.39 -12.05 10.95
N ILE A 146 -4.41 -12.47 11.76
CA ILE A 146 -4.58 -12.84 13.17
C ILE A 146 -4.99 -11.63 14.00
N TYR A 147 -4.40 -10.47 13.70
CA TYR A 147 -4.71 -9.21 14.39
C TYR A 147 -4.44 -8.02 13.47
N GLY A 148 -5.36 -7.06 13.44
CA GLY A 148 -5.19 -5.78 12.75
C GLY A 148 -5.77 -4.65 13.58
N ALA A 149 -5.04 -3.54 13.72
CA ALA A 149 -5.55 -2.38 14.43
C ALA A 149 -4.86 -1.08 14.00
N PHE A 150 -5.62 0.02 14.03
CA PHE A 150 -5.13 1.38 13.83
C PHE A 150 -4.66 2.01 15.13
N ALA A 151 -3.70 2.93 15.06
CA ALA A 151 -3.04 3.48 16.23
C ALA A 151 -4.00 4.21 17.18
N THR A 152 -4.90 5.03 16.63
CA THR A 152 -5.70 5.96 17.44
C THR A 152 -7.21 5.73 17.37
N LYS A 153 -7.74 5.40 16.18
CA LYS A 153 -9.18 5.32 15.92
C LYS A 153 -9.50 4.08 15.09
N PRO A 154 -10.67 3.45 15.30
CA PRO A 154 -11.11 2.36 14.42
C PRO A 154 -11.38 2.89 13.01
N LEU A 155 -11.18 2.03 12.01
CA LEU A 155 -11.46 2.33 10.61
C LEU A 155 -11.89 1.07 9.86
N GLY A 156 -13.06 1.12 9.23
CA GLY A 156 -13.67 -0.07 8.64
C GLY A 156 -13.98 -1.14 9.69
N ARG A 157 -13.64 -2.38 9.39
CA ARG A 157 -13.70 -3.50 10.36
C ARG A 157 -12.60 -3.47 11.43
N TRP A 158 -11.60 -2.62 11.29
CA TRP A 158 -10.40 -2.67 12.13
C TRP A 158 -10.54 -1.77 13.36
N PRO A 159 -10.32 -2.31 14.57
CA PRO A 159 -10.42 -1.53 15.80
C PRO A 159 -9.23 -0.58 15.99
N ALA A 160 -9.36 0.32 16.96
CA ALA A 160 -8.19 1.00 17.52
C ALA A 160 -7.32 0.03 18.33
N TYR A 161 -6.01 0.25 18.32
CA TYR A 161 -5.05 -0.58 19.01
C TYR A 161 -5.26 -0.51 20.52
N SER A 162 -5.21 -1.68 21.16
CA SER A 162 -5.07 -1.77 22.61
C SER A 162 -4.13 -2.92 22.96
N ARG A 163 -3.28 -2.70 23.98
CA ARG A 163 -2.40 -3.75 24.52
C ARG A 163 -3.17 -5.02 24.87
N ALA A 164 -4.35 -4.86 25.47
CA ALA A 164 -5.18 -5.98 25.91
C ALA A 164 -5.68 -6.84 24.74
N ASN A 165 -6.18 -6.23 23.66
CA ASN A 165 -6.65 -6.98 22.49
C ASN A 165 -5.49 -7.61 21.73
N PHE A 166 -4.37 -6.88 21.56
CA PHE A 166 -3.17 -7.40 20.93
C PHE A 166 -2.61 -8.62 21.67
N THR A 167 -2.46 -8.53 22.99
CA THR A 167 -1.95 -9.63 23.82
C THR A 167 -2.87 -10.85 23.76
N ARG A 168 -4.19 -10.62 23.78
CA ARG A 168 -5.18 -11.69 23.68
C ARG A 168 -5.10 -12.41 22.33
N ALA A 169 -5.00 -11.65 21.24
CA ALA A 169 -4.93 -12.20 19.89
C ALA A 169 -3.66 -13.05 19.66
N LEU A 170 -2.53 -12.65 20.28
CA LEU A 170 -1.26 -13.38 20.16
C LEU A 170 -1.02 -14.40 21.26
N HIS A 171 -1.99 -14.64 22.15
CA HIS A 171 -1.83 -15.60 23.22
C HIS A 171 -1.56 -17.01 22.66
N GLY A 172 -0.41 -17.58 23.01
CA GLY A 172 0.03 -18.90 22.54
C GLY A 172 0.51 -18.96 21.08
N LYS A 173 0.50 -17.83 20.34
CA LYS A 173 0.96 -17.78 18.95
C LYS A 173 2.48 -17.56 18.90
N ARG A 174 3.19 -18.43 18.17
CA ARG A 174 4.66 -18.33 17.96
C ARG A 174 5.07 -18.40 16.49
N HIS A 175 4.10 -18.43 15.59
CA HIS A 175 4.32 -18.46 14.15
C HIS A 175 3.43 -17.41 13.50
N PHE A 176 4.03 -16.30 13.07
CA PHE A 176 3.31 -15.17 12.48
C PHE A 176 4.27 -14.19 11.82
N VAL A 177 3.75 -13.28 11.00
CA VAL A 177 4.46 -12.09 10.55
C VAL A 177 3.75 -10.86 11.09
N LEU A 178 4.45 -10.05 11.86
CA LEU A 178 3.99 -8.76 12.36
C LEU A 178 4.62 -7.66 11.53
N LYS A 179 3.81 -6.75 10.99
CA LYS A 179 4.28 -5.64 10.15
C LYS A 179 3.58 -4.35 10.59
N SER A 180 4.24 -3.21 10.37
CA SER A 180 3.46 -1.97 10.26
C SER A 180 2.60 -2.03 9.00
N ALA A 181 1.38 -1.51 9.05
CA ALA A 181 0.50 -1.47 7.89
C ALA A 181 0.87 -0.34 6.91
N THR A 182 1.77 0.56 7.31
CA THR A 182 2.04 1.85 6.67
C THR A 182 3.45 2.01 6.13
N ASN A 183 4.43 1.18 6.54
CA ASN A 183 5.78 1.19 5.99
C ASN A 183 5.97 0.09 4.92
N GLY A 184 6.97 0.30 4.07
CA GLY A 184 7.40 -0.63 3.02
C GLY A 184 8.84 -1.10 3.24
N GLY A 185 9.41 -1.82 2.27
CA GLY A 185 10.85 -2.07 2.22
C GLY A 185 11.44 -2.95 3.32
N ASN A 186 10.62 -3.80 3.97
CA ASN A 186 10.97 -4.59 5.15
C ASN A 186 11.25 -3.79 6.44
N SER A 187 11.20 -2.46 6.37
CA SER A 187 11.12 -1.59 7.53
C SER A 187 9.91 -1.98 8.38
N ASP A 188 10.11 -2.21 9.68
CA ASP A 188 9.05 -2.59 10.61
C ASP A 188 8.39 -3.97 10.38
N VAL A 189 9.15 -4.95 9.88
CA VAL A 189 8.70 -6.35 9.74
C VAL A 189 9.36 -7.26 10.79
N LEU A 190 8.56 -8.07 11.48
CA LEU A 190 8.98 -9.14 12.37
C LEU A 190 8.38 -10.46 11.91
N VAL A 191 9.22 -11.30 11.31
CA VAL A 191 8.87 -12.70 11.05
C VAL A 191 9.19 -13.51 12.31
N MET A 192 8.16 -14.11 12.90
CA MET A 192 8.26 -14.92 14.11
C MET A 192 8.09 -16.41 13.79
N THR A 193 9.02 -17.21 14.30
CA THR A 193 8.96 -18.68 14.28
C THR A 193 9.16 -19.20 15.70
N PRO A 194 8.74 -20.44 16.01
CA PRO A 194 8.98 -21.03 17.34
C PRO A 194 10.47 -21.04 17.73
N ALA A 195 11.35 -21.39 16.78
CA ALA A 195 12.80 -21.38 17.01
C ALA A 195 13.34 -19.97 17.31
N ARG A 196 12.90 -18.95 16.55
CA ARG A 196 13.29 -17.55 16.81
C ARG A 196 12.78 -17.07 18.16
N TRP A 197 11.54 -17.44 18.50
CA TRP A 197 10.94 -17.10 19.77
C TRP A 197 11.82 -17.54 20.94
N GLU A 198 12.30 -18.79 20.89
CA GLU A 198 13.16 -19.37 21.92
C GLU A 198 14.57 -18.78 21.89
N ALA A 199 15.22 -18.77 20.72
CA ALA A 199 16.61 -18.33 20.57
C ALA A 199 16.83 -16.86 20.98
N GLU A 200 15.89 -15.97 20.65
CA GLU A 200 15.96 -14.55 21.01
C GLU A 200 15.21 -14.23 22.31
N SER A 201 14.74 -15.25 23.03
CA SER A 201 13.98 -15.15 24.29
C SER A 201 12.83 -14.14 24.17
N TRP A 202 12.03 -14.26 23.11
CA TRP A 202 10.83 -13.46 22.92
C TRP A 202 9.80 -13.74 24.01
N ASN A 203 9.06 -12.70 24.36
CA ASN A 203 7.98 -12.75 25.33
C ASN A 203 6.92 -11.70 24.97
N PRO A 204 5.73 -11.73 25.58
CA PRO A 204 4.67 -10.77 25.29
C PRO A 204 5.11 -9.30 25.47
N ALA A 205 5.97 -9.01 26.45
CA ALA A 205 6.46 -7.64 26.68
C ALA A 205 7.34 -7.14 25.51
N LYS A 206 8.25 -7.98 25.00
CA LYS A 206 9.06 -7.65 23.80
C LYS A 206 8.19 -7.44 22.56
N LEU A 207 7.13 -8.24 22.39
CA LEU A 207 6.19 -8.04 21.28
C LEU A 207 5.42 -6.72 21.40
N ILE A 208 4.94 -6.39 22.61
CA ILE A 208 4.26 -5.13 22.89
C ILE A 208 5.19 -3.95 22.62
N ASP A 209 6.43 -4.00 23.12
CA ASP A 209 7.44 -2.97 22.83
C ASP A 209 7.65 -2.82 21.31
N PHE A 210 7.79 -3.95 20.59
CA PHE A 210 8.00 -3.92 19.15
C PHE A 210 6.86 -3.23 18.40
N VAL A 211 5.60 -3.57 18.70
CA VAL A 211 4.42 -3.00 18.02
C VAL A 211 4.17 -1.55 18.41
N GLU A 212 4.47 -1.16 19.65
CA GLU A 212 4.17 0.20 20.13
C GLU A 212 5.08 1.27 19.53
N ARG A 213 6.23 0.88 18.97
CA ARG A 213 7.02 1.72 18.06
C ARG A 213 6.21 2.20 16.85
N PHE A 214 5.16 1.46 16.49
CA PHE A 214 4.31 1.75 15.35
C PHE A 214 3.09 2.59 15.74
N VAL A 215 2.45 2.21 16.84
CA VAL A 215 1.09 2.64 17.16
C VAL A 215 0.98 3.49 18.44
N ARG A 216 2.09 3.83 19.10
CA ARG A 216 2.11 4.78 20.23
C ARG A 216 3.03 5.96 19.96
N ARG A 217 2.51 7.17 20.11
CA ARG A 217 3.24 8.42 19.85
C ARG A 217 4.31 8.65 20.93
N GLU A 218 3.98 8.28 22.16
CA GLU A 218 4.81 8.42 23.34
C GLU A 218 5.96 7.40 23.42
N HIS A 219 6.00 6.43 22.49
CA HIS A 219 7.06 5.43 22.48
C HIS A 219 8.40 6.06 22.06
N VAL A 220 9.48 5.77 22.80
CA VAL A 220 10.81 6.39 22.58
C VAL A 220 11.38 6.21 21.17
N LYS A 221 11.03 5.11 20.50
CA LYS A 221 11.43 4.81 19.11
C LYS A 221 10.34 5.14 18.07
N ALA A 222 9.21 5.70 18.47
CA ALA A 222 8.17 6.06 17.51
C ALA A 222 8.55 7.32 16.74
N LYS A 223 8.33 7.28 15.42
CA LYS A 223 8.41 8.46 14.55
C LYS A 223 7.04 9.12 14.47
N TRP A 224 7.00 10.45 14.37
CA TRP A 224 5.77 11.22 14.17
C TRP A 224 5.10 10.93 12.81
N TRP A 225 5.90 10.48 11.83
CA TRP A 225 5.46 10.03 10.51
C TRP A 225 6.09 8.68 10.13
N SER A 226 5.41 7.93 9.28
CA SER A 226 5.96 6.77 8.55
C SER A 226 7.05 7.21 7.57
N GLU A 227 7.85 6.27 7.04
CA GLU A 227 8.86 6.57 6.00
C GLU A 227 8.25 7.24 4.76
N TRP A 228 6.98 6.93 4.55
CA TRP A 228 6.10 7.38 3.49
C TRP A 228 5.35 8.68 3.81
N GLY A 229 5.62 9.31 4.95
CA GLY A 229 5.06 10.60 5.34
C GLY A 229 3.64 10.54 5.93
N GLN A 230 3.02 9.36 6.04
CA GLN A 230 1.75 9.19 6.74
C GLN A 230 1.92 9.52 8.22
N VAL A 231 1.08 10.40 8.75
CA VAL A 231 1.12 10.84 10.15
C VAL A 231 0.61 9.75 11.09
N PHE A 232 0.89 9.92 12.38
CA PHE A 232 0.63 8.93 13.43
C PHE A 232 -0.80 8.34 13.42
N GLU A 233 -1.81 9.13 13.09
CA GLU A 233 -3.23 8.75 13.05
C GLU A 233 -3.53 7.65 12.02
N HIS A 234 -2.68 7.51 11.01
CA HIS A 234 -2.77 6.49 9.96
C HIS A 234 -2.05 5.20 10.28
N ARG A 235 -1.16 5.25 11.27
CA ARG A 235 -0.32 4.10 11.59
C ARG A 235 -1.21 2.96 12.06
N ALA A 236 -0.87 1.78 11.60
CA ALA A 236 -1.58 0.57 11.94
C ALA A 236 -0.58 -0.57 12.06
N VAL A 237 -0.99 -1.61 12.78
CA VAL A 237 -0.29 -2.88 12.86
C VAL A 237 -1.13 -3.95 12.19
N ILE A 238 -0.46 -4.85 11.49
CA ILE A 238 -1.02 -6.08 10.97
C ILE A 238 -0.18 -7.26 11.46
N VAL A 239 -0.84 -8.32 11.92
CA VAL A 239 -0.26 -9.62 12.22
C VAL A 239 -0.95 -10.62 11.31
N GLN A 240 -0.17 -11.29 10.47
CA GLN A 240 -0.63 -12.33 9.56
C GLN A 240 -0.07 -13.67 9.98
N GLU A 241 -0.75 -14.74 9.59
CA GLU A 241 -0.13 -16.06 9.59
C GLU A 241 1.12 -16.05 8.69
N SER A 242 2.19 -16.70 9.15
CA SER A 242 3.42 -16.76 8.37
C SER A 242 3.33 -17.80 7.27
N LEU A 243 3.51 -17.33 6.03
CA LEU A 243 3.59 -18.17 4.84
C LEU A 243 5.00 -18.73 4.59
N SER A 244 5.94 -18.51 5.52
CA SER A 244 7.32 -18.94 5.36
C SER A 244 7.48 -20.45 5.65
N PRO A 245 7.97 -21.25 4.69
CA PRO A 245 8.10 -22.71 4.84
C PRO A 245 9.21 -23.13 5.82
N LYS A 246 10.09 -22.21 6.27
CA LYS A 246 11.17 -22.52 7.23
C LYS A 246 10.68 -22.92 8.63
N SER A 247 9.40 -22.76 8.92
CA SER A 247 8.72 -23.37 10.06
C SER A 247 7.65 -24.32 9.54
N ARG A 248 7.85 -25.62 9.76
CA ARG A 248 7.14 -26.78 9.19
C ARG A 248 5.62 -26.89 9.49
N GLU A 249 4.90 -25.79 9.69
CA GLU A 249 3.50 -25.82 10.15
C GLU A 249 2.53 -24.94 9.34
N GLY A 250 3.01 -24.12 8.40
CA GLY A 250 2.13 -23.13 7.73
C GLY A 250 1.21 -23.65 6.62
N PHE A 251 1.69 -24.51 5.71
CA PHE A 251 0.97 -24.73 4.44
C PHE A 251 0.95 -26.18 3.92
N GLY A 252 1.46 -27.15 4.70
CA GLY A 252 1.53 -28.54 4.24
C GLY A 252 2.43 -28.75 3.00
N CYS A 253 3.24 -27.75 2.62
CA CYS A 253 4.17 -27.85 1.51
C CYS A 253 5.25 -28.91 1.79
N SER A 254 5.55 -29.71 0.77
CA SER A 254 6.56 -30.77 0.89
C SER A 254 7.98 -30.21 0.77
N GLU A 255 8.96 -30.91 1.34
CA GLU A 255 10.37 -30.56 1.17
C GLU A 255 10.74 -30.52 -0.32
N GLY A 256 11.36 -29.42 -0.76
CA GLY A 256 11.75 -29.20 -2.16
C GLY A 256 10.67 -28.55 -3.05
N GLU A 257 9.47 -28.33 -2.53
CA GLU A 257 8.41 -27.58 -3.23
C GLU A 257 8.84 -26.13 -3.49
N LEU A 258 8.61 -25.65 -4.72
CA LEU A 258 8.86 -24.24 -5.05
C LEU A 258 7.68 -23.40 -4.57
N ILE A 259 7.99 -22.47 -3.67
CA ILE A 259 7.09 -21.39 -3.27
C ILE A 259 7.71 -20.08 -3.75
N LEU A 260 6.92 -19.23 -4.41
CA LEU A 260 7.35 -17.94 -4.93
C LEU A 260 6.57 -16.81 -4.24
N GLU A 261 7.26 -15.74 -3.89
CA GLU A 261 6.66 -14.41 -3.89
C GLU A 261 6.86 -13.80 -5.29
N ALA A 262 5.76 -13.56 -5.98
CA ALA A 262 5.72 -12.99 -7.32
C ALA A 262 5.20 -11.55 -7.24
N LYS A 263 6.07 -10.60 -7.58
CA LYS A 263 5.78 -9.16 -7.67
C LYS A 263 5.39 -8.85 -9.11
N VAL A 264 4.11 -8.97 -9.43
CA VAL A 264 3.57 -8.96 -10.80
C VAL A 264 3.01 -7.59 -11.17
N HIS A 265 3.49 -7.01 -12.26
CA HIS A 265 2.97 -5.78 -12.83
C HIS A 265 1.80 -6.05 -13.78
N ALA A 266 0.73 -5.28 -13.60
CA ALA A 266 -0.49 -5.38 -14.37
C ALA A 266 -0.99 -4.00 -14.88
N PRO A 267 -0.42 -3.45 -15.96
CA PRO A 267 -1.00 -2.28 -16.63
C PRO A 267 -2.41 -2.61 -17.14
N LEU A 268 -3.38 -1.77 -16.77
CA LEU A 268 -4.80 -1.88 -17.13
C LEU A 268 -5.40 -3.26 -16.79
N GLY A 269 -4.88 -3.91 -15.75
CA GLY A 269 -5.33 -5.23 -15.32
C GLY A 269 -4.84 -6.39 -16.18
N VAL A 270 -3.87 -6.16 -17.07
CA VAL A 270 -3.25 -7.19 -17.93
C VAL A 270 -1.84 -7.48 -17.44
N LEU A 271 -1.52 -8.76 -17.22
CA LEU A 271 -0.18 -9.17 -16.79
C LEU A 271 0.88 -8.78 -17.83
N ALA A 272 1.96 -8.15 -17.41
CA ALA A 272 3.03 -7.68 -18.31
C ALA A 272 4.42 -8.19 -17.93
N SER A 273 4.81 -8.02 -16.67
CA SER A 273 6.08 -8.51 -16.15
C SER A 273 6.00 -8.84 -14.67
N GLY A 274 7.01 -9.52 -14.14
CA GLY A 274 7.07 -9.79 -12.70
C GLY A 274 8.46 -10.16 -12.22
N ARG A 275 8.73 -9.87 -10.95
CA ARG A 275 9.95 -10.29 -10.25
C ARG A 275 9.61 -11.38 -9.26
N LEU A 276 10.29 -12.51 -9.35
CA LEU A 276 10.00 -13.72 -8.60
C LEU A 276 11.12 -13.96 -7.59
N GLN A 277 10.74 -14.24 -6.36
CA GLN A 277 11.65 -14.61 -5.29
C GLN A 277 11.23 -15.96 -4.71
N ALA A 278 12.15 -16.90 -4.64
CA ALA A 278 11.87 -18.18 -4.01
C ALA A 278 11.82 -18.02 -2.49
N LEU A 279 10.85 -18.67 -1.85
CA LEU A 279 10.79 -18.77 -0.40
C LEU A 279 11.51 -20.04 0.08
N PRO A 280 12.19 -19.98 1.23
CA PRO A 280 12.39 -18.81 2.11
C PRO A 280 13.30 -17.75 1.48
N PHE A 281 13.02 -16.48 1.73
CA PHE A 281 13.71 -15.35 1.10
C PHE A 281 15.23 -15.46 1.20
N ASP A 282 15.87 -15.38 0.04
CA ASP A 282 17.23 -14.87 -0.11
C ASP A 282 17.11 -13.50 -0.80
N SER A 283 17.36 -12.44 -0.02
CA SER A 283 17.17 -11.07 -0.44
C SER A 283 18.15 -10.61 -1.52
N ASN A 284 19.01 -11.46 -2.04
CA ASN A 284 19.84 -11.11 -3.20
C ASN A 284 19.54 -11.96 -4.43
N SER A 285 18.58 -12.89 -4.33
CA SER A 285 18.26 -13.86 -5.38
C SER A 285 16.86 -13.63 -5.94
N TYR A 286 16.78 -13.33 -7.24
CA TYR A 286 15.50 -13.12 -7.92
C TYR A 286 15.56 -13.49 -9.40
N LEU A 287 14.38 -13.77 -9.97
CA LEU A 287 14.17 -14.06 -11.38
C LEU A 287 13.14 -13.08 -11.96
N ASP A 288 13.48 -12.41 -13.04
CA ASP A 288 12.58 -11.51 -13.76
C ASP A 288 11.91 -12.25 -14.92
N VAL A 289 10.62 -12.00 -15.13
CA VAL A 289 9.80 -12.62 -16.19
C VAL A 289 8.94 -11.60 -16.92
N THR A 290 8.51 -11.96 -18.13
CA THR A 290 7.48 -11.26 -18.89
C THR A 290 6.33 -12.19 -19.27
N PHE A 291 5.12 -11.63 -19.30
CA PHE A 291 3.90 -12.28 -19.77
C PHE A 291 3.61 -11.79 -21.18
N GLU A 292 3.61 -12.70 -22.14
CA GLU A 292 3.32 -12.37 -23.53
C GLU A 292 1.81 -12.46 -23.80
N ALA A 293 1.36 -11.66 -24.78
CA ALA A 293 -0.05 -11.63 -25.20
C ALA A 293 -0.54 -12.99 -25.74
N ALA A 294 0.36 -13.78 -26.33
CA ALA A 294 0.08 -15.12 -26.84
C ALA A 294 -0.03 -16.19 -25.73
N GLY A 295 0.06 -15.81 -24.46
CA GLY A 295 -0.03 -16.74 -23.33
C GLY A 295 1.32 -17.29 -22.86
N ALA A 296 2.39 -17.08 -23.61
CA ALA A 296 3.74 -17.48 -23.20
C ALA A 296 4.24 -16.66 -22.00
N ILE A 297 5.16 -17.25 -21.22
CA ILE A 297 5.89 -16.59 -20.15
C ILE A 297 7.37 -16.81 -20.40
N ARG A 298 8.15 -15.72 -20.45
CA ARG A 298 9.58 -15.76 -20.75
C ARG A 298 10.39 -15.21 -19.59
N CYS A 299 11.45 -15.91 -19.20
CA CYS A 299 12.42 -15.41 -18.24
C CYS A 299 13.33 -14.36 -18.91
N LEU A 300 13.54 -13.25 -18.21
CA LEU A 300 14.38 -12.13 -18.65
C LEU A 300 15.80 -12.20 -18.07
N GLY A 301 16.03 -13.10 -17.12
CA GLY A 301 17.27 -13.21 -16.34
C GLY A 301 17.02 -12.98 -14.86
N GLY A 302 18.07 -12.95 -14.07
CA GLY A 302 17.95 -12.78 -12.62
C GLY A 302 19.30 -12.54 -11.95
N ARG A 303 19.26 -12.25 -10.65
CA ARG A 303 20.46 -12.02 -9.84
C ARG A 303 20.70 -13.22 -8.91
N ASN A 304 21.97 -13.60 -8.75
CA ASN A 304 22.45 -14.65 -7.83
C ASN A 304 21.77 -16.02 -7.97
N LEU A 305 21.35 -16.39 -9.17
CA LEU A 305 20.69 -17.67 -9.43
C LEU A 305 21.72 -18.75 -9.80
N ALA A 306 22.12 -19.58 -8.83
CA ALA A 306 23.06 -20.69 -9.06
C ALA A 306 22.60 -21.68 -10.15
N ASN A 307 21.28 -21.84 -10.36
CA ASN A 307 20.70 -22.63 -11.45
C ASN A 307 19.50 -21.91 -12.07
N ALA A 308 19.79 -20.79 -12.75
CA ALA A 308 18.79 -19.93 -13.36
C ALA A 308 17.84 -20.68 -14.32
N THR A 309 18.36 -21.62 -15.12
CA THR A 309 17.56 -22.38 -16.09
C THR A 309 16.54 -23.29 -15.42
N ALA A 310 16.96 -24.09 -14.43
CA ALA A 310 16.02 -24.97 -13.74
C ALA A 310 14.97 -24.19 -12.93
N LEU A 311 15.39 -23.11 -12.26
CA LEU A 311 14.47 -22.22 -11.55
C LEU A 311 13.48 -21.58 -12.53
N CYS A 312 13.95 -21.09 -13.67
CA CYS A 312 13.10 -20.53 -14.72
C CYS A 312 12.06 -21.53 -15.20
N SER A 313 12.45 -22.76 -15.55
CA SER A 313 11.51 -23.78 -16.02
C SER A 313 10.46 -24.16 -14.96
N ARG A 314 10.82 -24.19 -13.68
CA ARG A 314 9.86 -24.42 -12.58
C ARG A 314 8.93 -23.23 -12.38
N ALA A 315 9.50 -22.02 -12.30
CA ALA A 315 8.75 -20.79 -12.09
C ALA A 315 7.75 -20.53 -13.23
N VAL A 316 8.14 -20.75 -14.49
CA VAL A 316 7.25 -20.62 -15.65
C VAL A 316 6.08 -21.60 -15.56
N ARG A 317 6.34 -22.89 -15.22
CA ARG A 317 5.26 -23.87 -15.03
C ARG A 317 4.30 -23.46 -13.93
N LEU A 318 4.82 -22.97 -12.81
CA LEU A 318 4.01 -22.50 -11.69
C LEU A 318 3.17 -21.28 -12.06
N LEU A 319 3.74 -20.30 -12.75
CA LEU A 319 3.01 -19.12 -13.22
C LEU A 319 1.96 -19.47 -14.28
N LEU A 320 2.24 -20.41 -15.18
CA LEU A 320 1.25 -20.91 -16.15
C LEU A 320 0.08 -21.61 -15.45
N HIS A 321 0.35 -22.41 -14.43
CA HIS A 321 -0.69 -23.06 -13.61
C HIS A 321 -1.63 -22.03 -12.96
N HIS A 322 -1.07 -20.94 -12.42
CA HIS A 322 -1.84 -19.89 -11.74
C HIS A 322 -2.29 -18.73 -12.65
N ARG A 323 -2.01 -18.78 -13.96
CA ARG A 323 -2.15 -17.64 -14.88
C ARG A 323 -3.57 -17.08 -14.91
N THR A 324 -4.57 -17.94 -15.10
CA THR A 324 -5.97 -17.52 -15.18
C THR A 324 -6.42 -16.84 -13.90
N GLN A 325 -5.95 -17.30 -12.74
CA GLN A 325 -6.27 -16.69 -11.46
C GLN A 325 -5.57 -15.34 -11.28
N LEU A 326 -4.29 -15.23 -11.67
CA LEU A 326 -3.56 -13.95 -11.69
C LEU A 326 -4.25 -12.92 -12.60
N GLU A 327 -4.62 -13.30 -13.82
CA GLU A 327 -5.32 -12.43 -14.78
C GLU A 327 -6.68 -11.97 -14.24
N ALA A 328 -7.45 -12.90 -13.66
CA ALA A 328 -8.75 -12.58 -13.08
C ALA A 328 -8.64 -11.61 -11.90
N VAL A 329 -7.66 -11.80 -11.01
CA VAL A 329 -7.41 -10.91 -9.87
C VAL A 329 -6.92 -9.54 -10.34
N ALA A 330 -5.92 -9.48 -11.22
CA ALA A 330 -5.41 -8.23 -11.78
C ALA A 330 -6.53 -7.40 -12.40
N ALA A 331 -7.32 -8.03 -13.28
CA ALA A 331 -8.43 -7.35 -13.95
C ALA A 331 -9.52 -6.92 -12.96
N LYS A 332 -9.84 -7.74 -11.96
CA LYS A 332 -10.85 -7.42 -10.94
C LYS A 332 -10.41 -6.23 -10.08
N VAL A 333 -9.19 -6.24 -9.56
CA VAL A 333 -8.68 -5.18 -8.68
C VAL A 333 -8.49 -3.88 -9.45
N THR A 334 -7.91 -3.93 -10.66
CA THR A 334 -7.80 -2.76 -11.54
C THR A 334 -9.16 -2.12 -11.81
N ARG A 335 -10.18 -2.90 -12.19
CA ARG A 335 -11.53 -2.37 -12.46
C ARG A 335 -12.20 -1.79 -11.21
N ALA A 336 -12.04 -2.46 -10.06
CA ALA A 336 -12.62 -2.00 -8.81
C ALA A 336 -12.07 -0.64 -8.40
N LEU A 337 -10.75 -0.44 -8.55
CA LEU A 337 -10.06 0.78 -8.18
C LEU A 337 -10.08 1.87 -9.28
N GLY A 338 -10.34 1.48 -10.53
CA GLY A 338 -10.07 2.33 -11.69
C GLY A 338 -8.58 2.62 -11.84
N ALA A 339 -7.72 1.65 -11.53
CA ALA A 339 -6.27 1.82 -11.54
C ALA A 339 -5.67 1.54 -12.92
N ASP A 340 -4.88 2.46 -13.46
CA ASP A 340 -4.24 2.29 -14.77
C ASP A 340 -3.03 1.33 -14.75
N TRP A 341 -2.34 1.21 -13.62
CA TRP A 341 -1.18 0.32 -13.46
C TRP A 341 -0.94 -0.06 -12.01
N MET A 342 -1.01 -1.35 -11.72
CA MET A 342 -0.79 -1.86 -10.36
C MET A 342 0.27 -2.96 -10.29
N ARG A 343 0.78 -3.18 -9.07
CA ARG A 343 1.51 -4.40 -8.72
C ARG A 343 0.69 -5.26 -7.76
N LEU A 344 0.69 -6.56 -8.05
CA LEU A 344 0.25 -7.61 -7.15
C LEU A 344 1.47 -8.31 -6.56
N ASP A 345 1.57 -8.37 -5.23
CA ASP A 345 2.53 -9.23 -4.55
C ASP A 345 1.79 -10.52 -4.18
N VAL A 346 2.13 -11.63 -4.82
CA VAL A 346 1.36 -12.88 -4.73
C VAL A 346 2.26 -14.02 -4.29
N PHE A 347 1.82 -14.79 -3.30
CA PHE A 347 2.42 -16.07 -2.95
C PHE A 347 1.80 -17.19 -3.80
N LEU A 348 2.68 -17.96 -4.44
CA LEU A 348 2.33 -19.09 -5.31
C LEU A 348 3.10 -20.33 -4.87
N SER A 349 2.48 -21.50 -4.91
CA SER A 349 3.20 -22.77 -4.67
C SER A 349 2.78 -23.89 -5.63
N GLU A 350 3.67 -24.88 -5.80
CA GLU A 350 3.40 -26.08 -6.61
C GLU A 350 2.29 -26.96 -6.01
N ALA A 351 2.00 -26.87 -4.71
CA ALA A 351 0.83 -27.49 -4.06
C ALA A 351 -0.49 -26.73 -4.29
N GLY A 352 -0.46 -25.62 -5.03
CA GLY A 352 -1.67 -24.87 -5.39
C GLY A 352 -1.99 -23.68 -4.48
N LEU A 353 -1.06 -23.25 -3.61
CA LEU A 353 -1.22 -21.98 -2.90
C LEU A 353 -1.35 -20.83 -3.91
N PHE A 354 -2.38 -20.01 -3.73
CA PHE A 354 -2.53 -18.71 -4.37
C PHE A 354 -3.02 -17.73 -3.33
N SER A 355 -2.23 -16.69 -3.03
CA SER A 355 -2.59 -15.72 -2.01
C SER A 355 -1.97 -14.35 -2.30
N VAL A 356 -2.80 -13.32 -2.45
CA VAL A 356 -2.32 -11.95 -2.61
C VAL A 356 -1.91 -11.38 -1.26
N ASN A 357 -0.64 -11.00 -1.12
CA ASN A 357 -0.05 -10.45 0.09
C ASN A 357 -0.23 -8.93 0.18
N GLU A 358 0.02 -8.22 -0.92
CA GLU A 358 0.08 -6.77 -0.95
C GLU A 358 -0.30 -6.22 -2.33
N LEU A 359 -0.84 -5.01 -2.32
CA LEU A 359 -1.09 -4.19 -3.51
C LEU A 359 -0.19 -2.96 -3.44
N SER A 360 0.35 -2.52 -4.57
CA SER A 360 1.11 -1.26 -4.61
C SER A 360 0.90 -0.51 -5.92
N TYR A 361 1.00 0.82 -5.86
CA TYR A 361 0.75 1.73 -6.98
C TYR A 361 1.52 3.05 -6.88
N PRO A 362 2.12 3.55 -7.99
CA PRO A 362 2.79 2.74 -9.00
C PRO A 362 3.95 2.03 -8.32
N SER A 363 4.13 0.76 -8.61
CA SER A 363 5.15 -0.01 -7.91
C SER A 363 6.57 0.45 -8.22
N HIS A 364 7.36 0.64 -7.16
CA HIS A 364 8.81 0.69 -7.22
C HIS A 364 9.40 -0.73 -7.13
N ILE A 365 9.57 -1.39 -8.27
CA ILE A 365 10.56 -2.48 -8.40
C ILE A 365 11.77 -1.87 -9.09
N GLY A 366 12.97 -2.03 -8.51
CA GLY A 366 14.21 -1.59 -9.14
C GLY A 366 14.38 -2.23 -10.52
N ALA A 367 15.11 -1.58 -11.42
CA ALA A 367 15.13 -1.90 -12.85
C ALA A 367 15.13 -3.41 -13.14
N PHE A 368 14.20 -3.86 -14.00
CA PHE A 368 14.17 -5.26 -14.41
C PHE A 368 15.39 -5.60 -15.25
N THR A 369 15.97 -6.77 -14.99
CA THR A 369 16.96 -7.36 -15.89
C THR A 369 16.34 -7.49 -17.27
N GLY A 370 17.02 -7.00 -18.31
CA GLY A 370 16.55 -7.09 -19.69
C GLY A 370 15.37 -6.20 -20.06
N GLY A 371 15.08 -5.14 -19.30
CA GLY A 371 14.10 -4.10 -19.71
C GLY A 371 12.64 -4.42 -19.41
N GLY A 372 12.35 -5.29 -18.43
CA GLY A 372 10.96 -5.62 -18.02
C GLY A 372 10.08 -4.43 -17.58
N ASP A 373 10.68 -3.26 -17.36
CA ASP A 373 9.98 -2.00 -17.11
C ASP A 373 9.28 -1.44 -18.34
N SER A 374 9.96 -1.41 -19.50
CA SER A 374 9.35 -0.94 -20.75
C SER A 374 8.22 -1.86 -21.19
N LEU A 375 8.32 -3.16 -20.89
CA LEU A 375 7.25 -4.13 -21.14
C LEU A 375 5.96 -3.83 -20.36
N SER A 376 6.03 -3.11 -19.24
CA SER A 376 4.85 -2.65 -18.48
C SER A 376 4.41 -1.24 -18.89
N ILE A 377 5.36 -0.34 -19.17
CA ILE A 377 5.10 1.07 -19.46
C ILE A 377 4.62 1.29 -20.89
N ASP A 378 5.24 0.64 -21.88
CA ASP A 378 4.90 0.86 -23.28
C ASP A 378 3.43 0.50 -23.58
N PRO A 379 2.87 -0.61 -23.05
CA PRO A 379 1.44 -0.88 -23.18
C PRO A 379 0.55 0.19 -22.55
N LEU A 380 0.94 0.76 -21.40
CA LEU A 380 0.21 1.83 -20.73
C LEU A 380 0.25 3.12 -21.56
N VAL A 381 1.43 3.54 -22.02
CA VAL A 381 1.61 4.71 -22.88
C VAL A 381 0.85 4.52 -24.20
N ASN A 382 0.95 3.34 -24.81
CA ASN A 382 0.23 3.02 -26.03
C ASN A 382 -1.28 3.06 -25.80
N ALA A 383 -1.78 2.51 -24.69
CA ALA A 383 -3.19 2.55 -24.35
C ALA A 383 -3.69 3.99 -24.19
N TYR A 384 -2.92 4.87 -23.55
CA TYR A 384 -3.29 6.29 -23.49
C TYR A 384 -3.31 6.99 -24.84
N LYS A 385 -2.42 6.60 -25.77
CA LYS A 385 -2.37 7.18 -27.12
C LYS A 385 -3.46 6.65 -28.04
N THR A 386 -3.85 5.38 -27.87
CA THR A 386 -4.67 4.64 -28.85
C THR A 386 -6.06 4.27 -28.35
N LYS A 387 -6.26 4.13 -27.04
CA LYS A 387 -7.57 3.84 -26.45
C LYS A 387 -8.23 5.13 -26.00
N GLN A 388 -9.55 5.20 -26.16
CA GLN A 388 -10.37 6.28 -25.60
C GLN A 388 -10.56 6.07 -24.08
N LEU A 389 -9.46 6.09 -23.32
CA LEU A 389 -9.54 6.02 -21.86
C LEU A 389 -10.26 7.26 -21.34
N THR A 390 -11.26 7.05 -20.49
CA THR A 390 -12.06 8.11 -19.91
C THR A 390 -11.68 8.31 -18.45
N ARG A 391 -11.35 9.54 -18.07
CA ARG A 391 -11.07 9.88 -16.67
C ARG A 391 -12.39 10.08 -15.91
N ALA A 392 -12.50 9.48 -14.73
CA ALA A 392 -13.63 9.66 -13.83
C ALA A 392 -13.20 10.10 -12.42
N PRO A 393 -14.07 10.80 -11.67
CA PRO A 393 -13.77 11.17 -10.29
C PRO A 393 -13.50 9.95 -9.39
N SER A 394 -12.52 10.03 -8.49
CA SER A 394 -12.08 8.90 -7.64
C SER A 394 -13.20 8.34 -6.77
N ALA A 395 -14.12 9.20 -6.35
CA ALA A 395 -15.30 8.83 -5.56
C ALA A 395 -16.23 7.83 -6.25
N THR A 396 -16.26 7.81 -7.59
CA THR A 396 -17.03 6.82 -8.37
C THR A 396 -16.55 5.40 -8.07
N PHE A 397 -15.25 5.24 -7.82
CA PHE A 397 -14.63 3.97 -7.46
C PHE A 397 -14.64 3.73 -5.96
N LEU A 398 -14.34 4.76 -5.16
CA LEU A 398 -14.20 4.62 -3.71
C LEU A 398 -15.52 4.36 -2.97
N ALA A 399 -16.65 4.94 -3.39
CA ALA A 399 -17.88 4.82 -2.61
C ALA A 399 -18.39 3.37 -2.47
N PRO A 400 -18.49 2.58 -3.56
CA PRO A 400 -18.87 1.18 -3.46
C PRO A 400 -17.86 0.36 -2.65
N LEU A 401 -16.57 0.66 -2.78
CA LEU A 401 -15.51 -0.03 -2.06
C LEU A 401 -15.56 0.22 -0.55
N PHE A 402 -15.73 1.49 -0.16
CA PHE A 402 -15.89 1.86 1.24
C PHE A 402 -17.11 1.22 1.86
N ALA A 403 -18.24 1.24 1.16
CA ALA A 403 -19.46 0.57 1.62
C ALA A 403 -19.22 -0.94 1.83
N ALA A 404 -18.57 -1.62 0.88
CA ALA A 404 -18.28 -3.04 1.00
C ALA A 404 -17.26 -3.38 2.10
N CYS A 405 -16.30 -2.49 2.36
CA CYS A 405 -15.31 -2.65 3.43
C CYS A 405 -15.81 -2.21 4.81
N GLY A 406 -17.05 -1.73 4.92
CA GLY A 406 -17.59 -1.12 6.13
C GLY A 406 -16.86 0.16 6.55
N ILE A 407 -16.16 0.82 5.62
CA ILE A 407 -15.43 2.06 5.86
C ILE A 407 -16.40 3.22 5.67
N ASP A 408 -16.53 4.05 6.70
CA ASP A 408 -17.18 5.35 6.56
C ASP A 408 -16.23 6.29 5.81
N ALA A 409 -16.62 6.77 4.63
CA ALA A 409 -15.74 7.61 3.82
C ALA A 409 -15.44 8.95 4.49
N TYR A 410 -16.36 9.49 5.29
CA TYR A 410 -16.13 10.73 6.00
C TYR A 410 -15.15 10.53 7.16
N ASP A 411 -15.28 9.44 7.93
CA ASP A 411 -14.29 9.06 8.95
C ASP A 411 -12.93 8.74 8.32
N PHE A 412 -12.93 8.10 7.14
CA PHE A 412 -11.71 7.89 6.36
C PHE A 412 -11.08 9.23 5.97
N LEU A 413 -11.82 10.14 5.35
CA LEU A 413 -11.34 11.47 4.92
C LEU A 413 -10.91 12.36 6.10
N LEU A 414 -11.59 12.27 7.24
CA LEU A 414 -11.23 12.99 8.47
C LEU A 414 -9.97 12.42 9.14
N ALA A 415 -9.84 11.09 9.16
CA ALA A 415 -8.64 10.46 9.66
C ALA A 415 -7.48 10.77 8.71
N ALA A 416 -7.74 10.70 7.40
CA ALA A 416 -6.87 10.96 6.26
C ALA A 416 -6.42 12.41 6.15
N ASP A 417 -5.62 12.87 7.11
CA ASP A 417 -4.78 14.05 6.89
C ASP A 417 -3.62 13.74 5.92
N PHE A 418 -3.96 13.46 4.66
CA PHE A 418 -3.00 13.35 3.56
C PHE A 418 -2.34 14.70 3.23
N ARG A 419 -2.89 15.81 3.75
CA ARG A 419 -2.33 17.16 3.61
C ARG A 419 -1.10 17.38 4.50
N GLY A 420 -0.90 16.54 5.52
CA GLY A 420 0.29 16.47 6.37
C GLY A 420 1.49 15.77 5.74
N MET A 421 1.35 15.12 4.58
CA MET A 421 2.44 14.40 3.89
C MET A 421 3.48 15.32 3.20
N ARG A 422 3.59 16.58 3.63
CA ARG A 422 4.48 17.61 3.05
C ARG A 422 5.96 17.46 3.42
N HIS A 423 6.28 16.60 4.39
CA HIS A 423 7.63 16.52 4.97
C HIS A 423 8.55 15.47 4.34
N ALA A 424 8.05 14.61 3.45
CA ALA A 424 8.91 13.74 2.65
C ALA A 424 9.64 14.59 1.61
N SER A 425 10.91 14.93 1.86
CA SER A 425 11.72 15.71 0.93
C SER A 425 12.08 14.85 -0.28
N GLU A 426 11.72 15.31 -1.48
CA GLU A 426 12.03 14.63 -2.75
C GLU A 426 13.55 14.47 -2.94
N ALA A 427 14.35 15.39 -2.38
CA ALA A 427 15.80 15.31 -2.39
C ALA A 427 16.33 14.19 -1.47
N THR A 428 15.73 13.98 -0.29
CA THR A 428 16.06 12.83 0.59
C THR A 428 15.66 11.52 -0.08
N TYR A 429 14.55 11.54 -0.82
CA TYR A 429 14.03 10.39 -1.55
C TYR A 429 14.88 10.02 -2.78
N ALA A 430 15.33 11.00 -3.56
CA ALA A 430 16.17 10.79 -4.74
C ALA A 430 17.64 10.51 -4.42
N SER A 431 18.16 11.00 -3.29
CA SER A 431 19.53 10.74 -2.82
C SER A 431 19.68 9.41 -2.10
N GLN A 432 18.60 8.91 -1.48
CA GLN A 432 18.47 7.51 -1.11
C GLN A 432 17.93 6.76 -2.32
N LEU A 433 18.73 6.59 -3.37
CA LEU A 433 18.45 5.62 -4.42
C LEU A 433 18.28 4.26 -3.74
N TRP A 434 17.07 3.94 -3.28
CA TRP A 434 16.66 2.64 -2.77
C TRP A 434 16.60 1.69 -3.97
N GLN A 435 17.73 1.50 -4.65
CA GLN A 435 18.04 0.17 -5.14
C GLN A 435 17.86 -0.72 -3.93
N TRP A 436 16.96 -1.67 -4.02
CA TRP A 436 17.08 -2.81 -3.15
C TRP A 436 18.38 -3.50 -3.55
N ASP A 437 19.49 -3.04 -2.97
CA ASP A 437 20.80 -3.66 -3.01
C ASP A 437 21.22 -3.90 -1.55
N PRO A 438 21.14 -5.15 -1.08
CA PRO A 438 21.54 -5.49 0.30
C PRO A 438 23.00 -5.17 0.63
N ALA A 439 23.84 -4.88 -0.36
CA ALA A 439 25.25 -4.52 -0.16
C ALA A 439 25.44 -3.18 0.57
N GLU A 440 24.46 -2.26 0.53
CA GLU A 440 24.56 -0.97 1.23
C GLU A 440 24.27 -1.06 2.74
N GLU A 441 23.70 -2.17 3.22
CA GLU A 441 23.43 -2.37 4.66
C GLU A 441 24.73 -2.66 5.46
N ASP A 442 25.77 -3.17 4.78
CA ASP A 442 27.09 -3.40 5.38
C ASP A 442 28.00 -2.15 5.32
N GLU A 443 27.90 -1.31 4.29
CA GLU A 443 28.71 -0.08 4.18
C GLU A 443 28.23 1.06 5.10
N VAL A 444 26.91 1.22 5.30
CA VAL A 444 26.38 2.28 6.17
C VAL A 444 26.68 2.01 7.64
N ASN A 445 26.75 0.74 8.04
CA ASN A 445 27.20 0.35 9.38
C ASN A 445 28.71 0.56 9.59
N ALA A 446 29.53 0.33 8.56
CA ALA A 446 30.97 0.62 8.61
C ALA A 446 31.25 2.14 8.74
N VAL A 447 30.54 2.98 8.01
CA VAL A 447 30.70 4.45 8.08
C VAL A 447 30.23 5.03 9.42
N HIS A 448 29.16 4.47 10.03
CA HIS A 448 28.71 4.88 11.36
C HIS A 448 29.63 4.42 12.49
N LEU A 449 30.22 3.22 12.40
CA LEU A 449 31.25 2.74 13.32
C LEU A 449 32.53 3.60 13.24
N ILE A 450 32.95 3.99 12.03
CA ILE A 450 34.11 4.86 11.83
C ILE A 450 33.84 6.26 12.39
N LYS A 451 32.69 6.88 12.11
CA LYS A 451 32.34 8.21 12.65
C LYS A 451 32.19 8.20 14.18
N SER A 452 31.60 7.14 14.75
CA SER A 452 31.51 6.99 16.20
C SER A 452 32.89 6.83 16.84
N ALA A 453 33.77 6.02 16.26
CA ALA A 453 35.15 5.84 16.75
C ALA A 453 35.96 7.13 16.68
N TRP A 454 35.80 7.93 15.62
CA TRP A 454 36.45 9.24 15.49
C TRP A 454 35.93 10.24 16.53
N CYS A 455 34.62 10.29 16.79
CA CYS A 455 34.06 11.15 17.84
C CYS A 455 34.55 10.76 19.24
N THR A 456 34.58 9.46 19.57
CA THR A 456 35.08 8.99 20.87
C THR A 456 36.58 9.26 21.04
N THR A 457 37.38 9.07 19.99
CA THR A 457 38.83 9.34 20.03
C THR A 457 39.11 10.83 20.19
N THR A 458 38.37 11.69 19.49
CA THR A 458 38.51 13.15 19.61
C THR A 458 38.13 13.62 21.02
N LEU A 459 37.09 13.03 21.62
CA LEU A 459 36.67 13.36 22.98
C LEU A 459 37.72 12.94 24.01
N LEU A 460 38.30 11.74 23.87
CA LEU A 460 39.35 11.23 24.76
C LEU A 460 40.64 12.04 24.67
N VAL A 461 41.05 12.43 23.45
CA VAL A 461 42.22 13.30 23.23
C VAL A 461 41.97 14.69 23.81
N GLY A 462 40.78 15.26 23.62
CA GLY A 462 40.40 16.56 24.20
C GLY A 462 40.41 16.55 25.72
N VAL A 463 39.84 15.51 26.35
CA VAL A 463 39.85 15.33 27.81
C VAL A 463 41.28 15.10 28.33
N GLY A 464 42.09 14.29 27.63
CA GLY A 464 43.49 14.07 27.99
C GLY A 464 44.33 15.33 27.94
N LEU A 465 44.14 16.17 26.91
CA LEU A 465 44.80 17.48 26.80
C LEU A 465 44.36 18.44 27.91
N LEU A 466 43.07 18.48 28.24
CA LEU A 466 42.56 19.29 29.35
C LEU A 466 43.14 18.85 30.70
N LEU A 467 43.26 17.54 30.93
CA LEU A 467 43.89 17.00 32.15
C LEU A 467 45.39 17.30 32.21
N LEU A 468 46.11 17.23 31.07
CA LEU A 468 47.51 17.62 30.97
C LEU A 468 47.72 19.11 31.27
N VAL A 469 46.87 19.98 30.71
CA VAL A 469 46.91 21.43 30.98
C VAL A 469 46.60 21.70 32.46
N ALA A 470 45.57 21.04 33.02
CA ALA A 470 45.22 21.17 34.44
C ALA A 470 46.32 20.65 35.38
N TRP A 471 47.08 19.63 34.98
CA TRP A 471 48.23 19.12 35.74
C TRP A 471 49.47 20.02 35.61
N TRP A 472 49.64 20.68 34.47
CA TRP A 472 50.82 21.51 34.18
C TRP A 472 50.69 22.94 34.74
N LEU A 473 49.49 23.52 34.74
CA LEU A 473 49.21 24.88 35.25
C LEU A 473 49.70 25.14 36.69
N PRO A 474 49.54 24.21 37.66
CA PRO A 474 50.05 24.39 39.01
C PRO A 474 51.59 24.38 39.11
N LYS A 475 52.30 23.80 38.14
CA LYS A 475 53.77 23.68 38.15
C LYS A 475 54.49 24.89 37.55
N VAL A 476 53.77 25.77 36.86
CA VAL A 476 54.34 26.97 36.22
C VAL A 476 54.11 28.23 37.05
N HIS A 477 53.18 28.17 38.01
CA HIS A 477 52.83 29.29 38.89
C HIS A 477 53.14 29.00 40.37
N GLY A 478 54.03 28.04 40.64
CA GLY A 478 54.51 27.66 41.97
C GLY A 478 56.01 27.84 42.12
#